data_AF-A0A645G088-F1
#
_entry.id   AF-A0A645G088-F1
#
_cell.length_a   1.000
_cell.length_b   1.000
_cell.length_c   1.000
_cell.angle_alpha   90.00
_cell.angle_beta   90.00
_cell.angle_gamma   90.00
#
_symmetry.space_group_name_H-M   'P 1'
#
loop_
_entity.id
_entity.type
_entity.pdbx_description
1 polymer ?
#
loop_
_entity_poly.entity_id
_entity_poly.type
_entity_poly.pdbx_seq_one_letter_code
_entity_poly.pdbx_strand_id
1 'polypeptide(L)'
;MSKKGHAVYQTLAEAEFQQPHLLSNGEIIHKLYSQMSKCYRNEYFYQNTLLNTLLLGKHSVRTTTALSQVTVGKAVADFILINGKAVVYEIKSDLDSFDRLESQIEAYYHAFDHVCVVAPESSFSKLNTMFSNSPVGIYVLTARNTISTKQKKEPVADSSKLSHQALFKLLRKREYEHVVYSYHGFLPEATPVFWYEACEALFSKIPLDQAYRVVLKTLKNRVSIQQEQIQVVPYSLRSLAYFNTGTALDAASLQSFLNQQYRR
;
A
#
# COMPACT_ATOMS: atom_id res chain seq x y z
N MET A 1 -1.25 4.55 -22.48
CA MET A 1 -0.40 5.50 -21.72
C MET A 1 -0.76 6.93 -22.15
N SER A 2 -0.81 7.90 -21.23
CA SER A 2 -1.02 9.31 -21.61
C SER A 2 0.20 9.85 -22.37
N LYS A 3 0.01 10.85 -23.25
CA LYS A 3 1.12 11.45 -24.05
C LYS A 3 2.30 11.93 -23.18
N LYS A 4 2.05 12.36 -21.94
CA LYS A 4 3.09 12.82 -21.00
C LYS A 4 3.93 11.68 -20.41
N GLY A 5 3.33 10.53 -20.09
CA GLY A 5 4.05 9.39 -19.52
C GLY A 5 5.03 8.74 -20.50
N HIS A 6 4.70 8.78 -21.80
CA HIS A 6 5.58 8.31 -22.86
C HIS A 6 6.85 9.16 -22.98
N ALA A 7 6.71 10.49 -22.87
CA ALA A 7 7.84 11.41 -22.98
C ALA A 7 8.89 11.21 -21.87
N VAL A 8 8.46 11.05 -20.61
CA VAL A 8 9.39 10.82 -19.48
C VAL A 8 10.18 9.53 -19.66
N TYR A 9 9.50 8.44 -20.04
CA TYR A 9 10.16 7.16 -20.30
C TYR A 9 11.21 7.28 -21.41
N GLN A 10 10.88 7.96 -22.50
CA GLN A 10 11.80 8.18 -23.61
C GLN A 10 13.00 9.03 -23.21
N THR A 11 12.78 10.12 -22.48
CA THR A 11 13.87 10.98 -21.98
C THR A 11 14.83 10.19 -21.09
N LEU A 12 14.31 9.36 -20.17
CA LEU A 12 15.17 8.53 -19.31
C LEU A 12 15.92 7.47 -20.11
N ALA A 13 15.24 6.79 -21.05
CA ALA A 13 15.89 5.80 -21.89
C ALA A 13 17.03 6.39 -22.74
N GLU A 14 16.83 7.58 -23.29
CA GLU A 14 17.83 8.31 -24.09
C GLU A 14 18.96 8.88 -23.23
N ALA A 15 18.69 9.28 -21.99
CA ALA A 15 19.70 9.82 -21.08
C ALA A 15 20.61 8.74 -20.48
N GLU A 16 20.06 7.57 -20.16
CA GLU A 16 20.76 6.52 -19.41
C GLU A 16 21.47 5.49 -20.31
N PHE A 17 21.02 5.31 -21.55
CA PHE A 17 21.54 4.27 -22.44
C PHE A 17 22.07 4.87 -23.74
N GLN A 18 23.29 4.49 -24.15
CA GLN A 18 23.90 4.97 -25.40
C GLN A 18 23.18 4.46 -26.66
N GLN A 19 22.63 3.25 -26.62
CA GLN A 19 21.96 2.59 -27.74
C GLN A 19 20.63 1.97 -27.30
N PRO A 20 19.64 2.78 -26.87
CA PRO A 20 18.39 2.26 -26.30
C PRO A 20 17.57 1.48 -27.33
N HIS A 21 17.69 1.81 -28.63
CA HIS A 21 17.02 1.12 -29.73
C HIS A 21 17.41 -0.36 -29.91
N LEU A 22 18.55 -0.79 -29.33
CA LEU A 22 18.96 -2.20 -29.32
C LEU A 22 18.33 -2.99 -28.18
N LEU A 23 17.67 -2.32 -27.25
CA LEU A 23 17.04 -2.91 -26.08
C LEU A 23 15.52 -2.98 -26.29
N SER A 24 14.92 -4.02 -25.75
CA SER A 24 13.47 -4.08 -25.54
C SER A 24 13.05 -3.11 -24.42
N ASN A 25 11.78 -2.68 -24.42
CA ASN A 25 11.28 -1.83 -23.34
C ASN A 25 11.38 -2.52 -21.97
N GLY A 26 11.21 -3.83 -21.92
CA GLY A 26 11.39 -4.62 -20.71
C GLY A 26 12.81 -4.56 -20.16
N GLU A 27 13.83 -4.66 -21.03
CA GLU A 27 15.24 -4.54 -20.63
C GLU A 27 15.57 -3.15 -20.11
N ILE A 28 15.07 -2.10 -20.76
CA ILE A 28 15.25 -0.70 -20.32
C ILE A 28 14.65 -0.52 -18.92
N ILE A 29 13.39 -0.90 -18.73
CA ILE A 29 12.70 -0.80 -17.43
C ILE A 29 13.44 -1.60 -16.35
N HIS A 30 13.91 -2.81 -16.68
CA HIS A 30 14.68 -3.63 -15.74
C HIS A 30 16.00 -2.95 -15.33
N LYS A 31 16.75 -2.41 -16.29
CA LYS A 31 18.02 -1.71 -16.04
C LYS A 31 17.82 -0.46 -15.20
N LEU A 32 16.83 0.38 -15.53
CA LEU A 32 16.48 1.57 -14.76
C LEU A 32 16.11 1.21 -13.31
N TYR A 33 15.27 0.19 -13.12
CA TYR A 33 14.89 -0.28 -11.78
C TYR A 33 16.09 -0.81 -10.99
N SER A 34 17.00 -1.52 -11.65
CA SER A 34 18.25 -2.01 -11.06
C SER A 34 19.17 -0.86 -10.62
N GLN A 35 19.27 0.22 -11.40
CA GLN A 35 19.99 1.44 -11.01
C GLN A 35 19.34 2.12 -9.80
N MET A 36 18.01 2.29 -9.82
CA MET A 36 17.25 2.84 -8.67
C MET A 36 17.52 2.05 -7.39
N SER A 37 17.59 0.72 -7.48
CA SER A 37 17.84 -0.16 -6.33
C SER A 37 19.20 0.09 -5.64
N LYS A 38 20.16 0.72 -6.33
CA LYS A 38 21.52 0.97 -5.84
C LYS A 38 21.74 2.42 -5.43
N CYS A 39 21.21 3.36 -6.22
CA CYS A 39 21.56 4.77 -6.10
C CYS A 39 20.40 5.66 -5.64
N TYR A 40 19.15 5.18 -5.73
CA TYR A 40 17.96 6.02 -5.52
C TYR A 40 16.72 5.20 -5.14
N ARG A 41 16.72 4.62 -3.93
CA ARG A 41 15.58 3.82 -3.43
C ARG A 41 14.49 4.75 -2.91
N ASN A 42 13.61 5.17 -3.81
CA ASN A 42 12.45 6.00 -3.48
C ASN A 42 11.27 5.18 -2.90
N GLU A 43 10.19 5.86 -2.50
CA GLU A 43 8.98 5.24 -1.96
C GLU A 43 8.43 4.10 -2.84
N TYR A 44 8.42 4.29 -4.17
CA TYR A 44 8.00 3.25 -5.11
C TYR A 44 8.83 1.96 -4.98
N PHE A 45 10.15 2.09 -4.86
CA PHE A 45 11.03 0.95 -4.69
C PHE A 45 10.72 0.16 -3.41
N TYR A 46 10.52 0.88 -2.30
CA TYR A 46 10.13 0.30 -1.01
C TYR A 46 8.76 -0.39 -1.11
N GLN A 47 7.75 0.29 -1.64
CA GLN A 47 6.40 -0.25 -1.80
C GLN A 47 6.39 -1.51 -2.68
N ASN A 48 7.09 -1.47 -3.82
CA ASN A 48 7.20 -2.62 -4.70
C ASN A 48 7.94 -3.79 -4.02
N THR A 49 8.95 -3.50 -3.21
CA THR A 49 9.66 -4.54 -2.45
C THR A 49 8.79 -5.14 -1.35
N LEU A 50 8.00 -4.34 -0.64
CA LEU A 50 7.04 -4.81 0.36
C LEU A 50 5.95 -5.68 -0.28
N LEU A 51 5.38 -5.24 -1.40
CA LEU A 51 4.40 -6.03 -2.15
C LEU A 51 4.99 -7.40 -2.54
N ASN A 52 6.16 -7.41 -3.16
CA ASN A 52 6.78 -8.66 -3.59
C ASN A 52 7.16 -9.57 -2.42
N THR A 53 7.72 -9.01 -1.34
CA THR A 53 8.23 -9.79 -0.21
C THR A 53 7.10 -10.29 0.70
N LEU A 54 6.17 -9.41 1.05
CA LEU A 54 5.13 -9.70 2.03
C LEU A 54 3.91 -10.33 1.38
N LEU A 55 3.42 -9.77 0.27
CA LEU A 55 2.24 -10.31 -0.40
C LEU A 55 2.58 -11.53 -1.26
N LEU A 56 3.53 -11.42 -2.18
CA LEU A 56 3.79 -12.47 -3.18
C LEU A 56 4.79 -13.53 -2.73
N GLY A 57 5.65 -13.21 -1.75
CA GLY A 57 6.69 -14.12 -1.24
C GLY A 57 6.26 -14.92 -0.01
N LYS A 58 5.42 -14.35 0.86
CA LYS A 58 4.98 -14.99 2.13
C LYS A 58 3.51 -15.40 2.13
N HIS A 59 2.68 -14.78 1.30
CA HIS A 59 1.25 -14.97 1.31
C HIS A 59 0.73 -15.29 -0.09
N SER A 60 -0.59 -15.54 -0.19
CA SER A 60 -1.28 -15.63 -1.47
C SER A 60 -2.22 -14.44 -1.61
N VAL A 61 -2.32 -13.90 -2.82
CA VAL A 61 -3.30 -12.86 -3.17
C VAL A 61 -4.74 -13.32 -3.02
N ARG A 62 -4.99 -14.64 -2.90
CA ARG A 62 -6.32 -15.20 -2.60
C ARG A 62 -6.74 -14.91 -1.15
N THR A 63 -5.80 -14.92 -0.21
CA THR A 63 -6.08 -14.79 1.22
C THR A 63 -5.64 -13.45 1.80
N THR A 64 -4.82 -12.70 1.07
CA THR A 64 -4.22 -11.44 1.51
C THR A 64 -4.46 -10.33 0.51
N THR A 65 -4.82 -9.16 1.03
CA THR A 65 -5.03 -7.96 0.22
C THR A 65 -4.03 -6.89 0.63
N ALA A 66 -3.35 -6.28 -0.32
CA ALA A 66 -2.60 -5.06 -0.08
C ALA A 66 -3.43 -3.85 -0.52
N LEU A 67 -3.35 -2.75 0.22
CA LEU A 67 -3.90 -1.45 -0.15
C LEU A 67 -2.77 -0.43 -0.11
N SER A 68 -2.88 0.62 -0.89
CA SER A 68 -1.96 1.76 -0.86
C SER A 68 -2.76 3.06 -0.82
N GLN A 69 -2.11 4.11 -0.30
CA GLN A 69 -2.63 5.48 -0.30
C GLN A 69 -4.01 5.58 0.40
N VAL A 70 -4.14 4.94 1.56
CA VAL A 70 -5.38 4.95 2.35
C VAL A 70 -5.36 6.10 3.34
N THR A 71 -6.25 7.07 3.17
CA THR A 71 -6.36 8.23 4.05
C THR A 71 -6.92 7.83 5.42
N VAL A 72 -6.24 8.24 6.50
CA VAL A 72 -6.69 8.10 7.89
C VAL A 72 -6.53 9.45 8.59
N GLY A 73 -7.64 10.13 8.84
CA GLY A 73 -7.62 11.49 9.39
C GLY A 73 -6.85 12.45 8.47
N LYS A 74 -5.71 12.97 8.96
CA LYS A 74 -4.82 13.88 8.22
C LYS A 74 -3.59 13.18 7.60
N ALA A 75 -3.47 11.87 7.77
CA ALA A 75 -2.37 11.06 7.26
C ALA A 75 -2.84 10.17 6.11
N VAL A 76 -1.89 9.68 5.31
CA VAL A 76 -2.14 8.78 4.19
C VAL A 76 -1.20 7.59 4.36
N ALA A 77 -1.76 6.42 4.63
CA ALA A 77 -0.99 5.20 4.80
C ALA A 77 -0.44 4.71 3.45
N ASP A 78 0.88 4.55 3.36
CA ASP A 78 1.57 4.19 2.12
C ASP A 78 1.24 2.78 1.65
N PHE A 79 1.21 1.84 2.59
CA PHE A 79 0.96 0.42 2.32
C PHE A 79 0.25 -0.25 3.51
N ILE A 80 -0.80 -1.01 3.24
CA ILE A 80 -1.55 -1.78 4.24
C ILE A 80 -1.65 -3.21 3.75
N LEU A 81 -1.35 -4.17 4.62
CA LEU A 81 -1.50 -5.60 4.34
C LEU A 81 -2.59 -6.20 5.22
N ILE A 82 -3.61 -6.82 4.59
CA ILE A 82 -4.76 -7.40 5.29
C ILE A 82 -4.79 -8.91 5.08
N ASN A 83 -4.49 -9.67 6.15
CA ASN A 83 -4.59 -11.13 6.21
C ASN A 83 -4.88 -11.58 7.64
N GLY A 84 -6.16 -11.74 7.99
CA GLY A 84 -6.62 -12.01 9.36
C GLY A 84 -6.51 -10.79 10.29
N LYS A 85 -5.47 -9.97 10.12
CA LYS A 85 -5.29 -8.63 10.69
C LYS A 85 -4.85 -7.64 9.62
N ALA A 86 -4.96 -6.34 9.91
CA ALA A 86 -4.47 -5.28 9.03
C ALA A 86 -3.22 -4.63 9.64
N VAL A 87 -2.11 -4.67 8.89
CA VAL A 87 -0.85 -4.03 9.29
C VAL A 87 -0.57 -2.86 8.36
N VAL A 88 -0.46 -1.67 8.93
CA VAL A 88 -0.03 -0.45 8.22
C VAL A 88 1.49 -0.39 8.17
N TYR A 89 2.05 -0.04 7.03
CA TYR A 89 3.47 0.18 6.81
C TYR A 89 3.65 1.60 6.27
N GLU A 90 4.13 2.49 7.13
CA GLU A 90 4.62 3.81 6.75
C GLU A 90 6.03 3.66 6.18
N ILE A 91 6.25 4.11 4.96
CA ILE A 91 7.53 4.02 4.26
C ILE A 91 8.31 5.31 4.51
N LYS A 92 9.55 5.18 4.95
CA LYS A 92 10.51 6.28 5.01
C LYS A 92 11.76 5.89 4.23
N SER A 93 11.84 6.39 3.02
CA SER A 93 12.95 6.14 2.10
C SER A 93 14.24 6.80 2.56
N ASP A 94 15.34 6.57 1.82
CA ASP A 94 16.65 7.17 2.10
C ASP A 94 16.63 8.72 2.07
N LEU A 95 15.58 9.33 1.53
CA LEU A 95 15.45 10.78 1.30
C LEU A 95 14.46 11.46 2.24
N ASP A 96 13.72 10.69 3.04
CA ASP A 96 12.63 11.22 3.86
C ASP A 96 13.10 11.72 5.23
N SER A 97 12.46 12.78 5.72
CA SER A 97 12.58 13.19 7.12
C SER A 97 11.59 12.44 8.02
N PHE A 98 11.85 12.46 9.32
CA PHE A 98 10.96 11.87 10.33
C PHE A 98 10.04 12.88 11.01
N ASP A 99 10.04 14.14 10.58
CA ASP A 99 9.39 15.24 11.31
C ASP A 99 7.88 15.04 11.47
N ARG A 100 7.26 14.36 10.52
CA ARG A 100 5.81 14.07 10.52
C ARG A 100 5.46 12.68 11.05
N LEU A 101 6.47 11.83 11.28
CA LEU A 101 6.29 10.40 11.48
C LEU A 101 5.38 10.10 12.68
N GLU A 102 5.60 10.73 13.84
CA GLU A 102 4.79 10.48 15.04
C GLU A 102 3.31 10.79 14.79
N SER A 103 3.01 11.95 14.20
CA SER A 103 1.63 12.35 13.91
C SER A 103 0.94 11.42 12.90
N GLN A 104 1.69 10.88 11.94
CA GLN A 104 1.17 9.90 10.98
C GLN A 104 0.84 8.59 11.68
N ILE A 105 1.78 8.08 12.48
CA ILE A 105 1.61 6.84 13.25
C ILE A 105 0.43 6.95 14.21
N GLU A 106 0.33 8.06 14.96
CA GLU A 106 -0.81 8.32 15.83
C GLU A 106 -2.13 8.32 15.07
N ALA A 107 -2.18 8.98 13.90
CA ALA A 107 -3.39 8.98 13.07
C ALA A 107 -3.80 7.57 12.64
N TYR A 108 -2.86 6.70 12.28
CA TYR A 108 -3.15 5.32 11.86
C TYR A 108 -3.76 4.47 12.98
N TYR A 109 -3.32 4.67 14.23
CA TYR A 109 -3.88 3.95 15.38
C TYR A 109 -5.35 4.26 15.66
N HIS A 110 -5.92 5.31 15.07
CA HIS A 110 -7.36 5.55 15.16
C HIS A 110 -8.19 4.56 14.33
N ALA A 111 -7.60 3.89 13.33
CA ALA A 111 -8.31 3.00 12.42
C ALA A 111 -7.68 1.61 12.25
N PHE A 112 -6.45 1.40 12.71
CA PHE A 112 -5.73 0.13 12.63
C PHE A 112 -5.01 -0.17 13.95
N ASP A 113 -4.94 -1.45 14.33
CA ASP A 113 -4.33 -1.87 15.59
C ASP A 113 -2.85 -2.28 15.44
N HIS A 114 -2.35 -2.45 14.22
CA HIS A 114 -0.94 -2.74 13.94
C HIS A 114 -0.35 -1.71 12.97
N VAL A 115 0.69 -1.02 13.41
CA VAL A 115 1.39 0.00 12.62
C VAL A 115 2.89 -0.26 12.66
N CYS A 116 3.53 -0.16 11.49
CA CYS A 116 4.96 -0.34 11.30
C CYS A 116 5.55 0.84 10.55
N VAL A 117 6.84 1.08 10.78
CA VAL A 117 7.69 1.92 9.93
C VAL A 117 8.63 1.02 9.14
N VAL A 118 8.77 1.28 7.84
CA VAL A 118 9.75 0.63 6.96
C VAL A 118 10.78 1.67 6.54
N ALA A 119 12.05 1.40 6.85
CA ALA A 119 13.12 2.37 6.67
C ALA A 119 14.44 1.70 6.26
N PRO A 120 15.45 2.46 5.79
CA PRO A 120 16.78 1.92 5.54
C PRO A 120 17.51 1.50 6.81
N GLU A 121 18.56 0.69 6.66
CA GLU A 121 19.42 0.20 7.77
C GLU A 121 19.97 1.33 8.65
N SER A 122 20.38 2.44 8.04
CA SER A 122 20.91 3.63 8.73
C SER A 122 19.92 4.24 9.73
N SER A 123 18.62 4.06 9.50
CA SER A 123 17.56 4.65 10.32
C SER A 123 17.15 3.81 11.53
N PHE A 124 17.56 2.53 11.58
CA PHE A 124 17.07 1.58 12.58
C PHE A 124 17.32 2.05 14.02
N SER A 125 18.54 2.51 14.33
CA SER A 125 18.88 2.93 15.69
C SER A 125 18.02 4.10 16.16
N LYS A 126 17.79 5.09 15.29
CA LYS A 126 16.97 6.27 15.61
C LYS A 126 15.51 5.88 15.83
N LEU A 127 14.94 5.08 14.93
CA LEU A 127 13.56 4.59 15.04
C LEU A 127 13.36 3.70 16.27
N ASN A 128 14.32 2.83 16.57
CA ASN A 128 14.25 1.92 17.72
C ASN A 128 14.28 2.69 19.05
N THR A 129 15.08 3.77 19.14
CA THR A 129 15.04 4.67 20.30
C THR A 129 13.70 5.41 20.38
N MET A 130 13.29 6.04 19.28
CA MET A 130 12.05 6.83 19.17
C MET A 130 10.80 6.03 19.56
N PHE A 131 10.72 4.75 19.16
CA PHE A 131 9.58 3.89 19.44
C PHE A 131 9.88 2.78 20.46
N SER A 132 10.90 2.94 21.32
CA SER A 132 11.32 1.92 22.29
C SER A 132 10.18 1.41 23.17
N ASN A 133 9.33 2.32 23.67
CA ASN A 133 8.20 2.03 24.55
C ASN A 133 6.83 2.09 23.85
N SER A 134 6.81 1.86 22.53
CA SER A 134 5.61 1.95 21.70
C SER A 134 5.24 0.59 21.09
N PRO A 135 3.96 0.31 20.76
CA PRO A 135 3.57 -0.88 20.01
C PRO A 135 4.04 -0.88 18.53
N VAL A 136 4.62 0.22 18.05
CA VAL A 136 5.03 0.40 16.66
C VAL A 136 6.13 -0.60 16.26
N GLY A 137 5.88 -1.30 15.15
CA GLY A 137 6.86 -2.16 14.51
C GLY A 137 7.87 -1.37 13.67
N ILE A 138 9.06 -1.94 13.50
CA ILE A 138 10.13 -1.38 12.67
C ILE A 138 10.66 -2.50 11.79
N TYR A 139 10.56 -2.32 10.48
CA TYR A 139 11.21 -3.17 9.50
C TYR A 139 12.28 -2.38 8.75
N VAL A 140 13.36 -3.08 8.44
CA VAL A 140 14.52 -2.49 7.77
C VAL A 140 14.66 -3.08 6.38
N LEU A 141 14.73 -2.22 5.37
CA LEU A 141 15.14 -2.61 4.02
C LEU A 141 16.66 -2.56 3.92
N THR A 142 17.27 -3.74 3.80
CA THR A 142 18.73 -3.89 3.75
C THR A 142 19.33 -3.33 2.46
N ALA A 143 20.63 -3.07 2.45
CA ALA A 143 21.37 -2.74 1.21
C ALA A 143 21.24 -3.83 0.12
N ARG A 144 20.86 -5.06 0.50
CA ARG A 144 20.57 -6.17 -0.43
C ARG A 144 19.12 -6.20 -0.91
N ASN A 145 18.34 -5.17 -0.64
CA ASN A 145 16.93 -5.03 -1.03
C ASN A 145 16.02 -6.14 -0.46
N THR A 146 16.33 -6.60 0.75
CA THR A 146 15.52 -7.58 1.49
C THR A 146 15.13 -7.03 2.86
N ILE A 147 14.03 -7.50 3.43
CA ILE A 147 13.63 -7.12 4.79
C ILE A 147 14.53 -7.84 5.81
N SER A 148 15.19 -7.07 6.69
CA SER A 148 16.11 -7.58 7.69
C SER A 148 15.42 -8.52 8.68
N THR A 149 16.03 -9.66 8.96
CA THR A 149 15.60 -10.57 10.03
C THR A 149 16.24 -10.25 11.37
N LYS A 150 17.35 -9.48 11.37
CA LYS A 150 18.13 -9.15 12.57
C LYS A 150 17.76 -7.78 13.14
N GLN A 151 17.65 -6.77 12.28
CA GLN A 151 17.28 -5.41 12.67
C GLN A 151 15.80 -5.22 12.39
N LYS A 152 14.98 -5.64 13.34
CA LYS A 152 13.53 -5.47 13.28
C LYS A 152 12.91 -5.43 14.66
N LYS A 153 11.72 -4.84 14.72
CA LYS A 153 10.81 -4.88 15.86
C LYS A 153 9.43 -5.22 15.31
N GLU A 154 8.83 -6.30 15.79
CA GLU A 154 7.49 -6.68 15.33
C GLU A 154 6.44 -5.72 15.90
N PRO A 155 5.40 -5.34 15.14
CA PRO A 155 4.30 -4.55 15.66
C PRO A 155 3.49 -5.36 16.68
N VAL A 156 3.03 -4.68 17.73
CA VAL A 156 2.09 -5.23 18.71
C VAL A 156 0.72 -4.61 18.48
N ALA A 157 -0.33 -5.41 18.67
CA ALA A 157 -1.70 -4.92 18.58
C ALA A 157 -1.97 -3.86 19.65
N ASP A 158 -2.44 -2.69 19.25
CA ASP A 158 -2.95 -1.65 20.14
C ASP A 158 -4.25 -1.08 19.57
N SER A 159 -5.36 -1.50 20.16
CA SER A 159 -6.70 -1.06 19.80
C SER A 159 -7.21 0.09 20.66
N SER A 160 -6.40 0.61 21.60
CA SER A 160 -6.83 1.61 22.60
C SER A 160 -7.30 2.93 21.99
N LYS A 161 -6.79 3.27 20.80
CA LYS A 161 -7.12 4.50 20.07
C LYS A 161 -8.15 4.31 18.95
N LEU A 162 -8.59 3.07 18.69
CA LEU A 162 -9.58 2.81 17.64
C LEU A 162 -10.87 3.60 17.90
N SER A 163 -11.45 4.15 16.83
CA SER A 163 -12.70 4.89 16.92
C SER A 163 -13.65 4.56 15.78
N HIS A 164 -14.96 4.53 16.07
CA HIS A 164 -15.99 4.34 15.05
C HIS A 164 -15.87 5.36 13.92
N GLN A 165 -15.60 6.63 14.25
CA GLN A 165 -15.46 7.69 13.27
C GLN A 165 -14.35 7.40 12.26
N ALA A 166 -13.15 7.02 12.74
CA ALA A 166 -12.03 6.74 11.85
C ALA A 166 -12.28 5.49 11.01
N LEU A 167 -12.87 4.44 11.60
CA LEU A 167 -13.27 3.22 10.90
C LEU A 167 -14.33 3.47 9.82
N PHE A 168 -15.34 4.28 10.13
CA PHE A 168 -16.40 4.65 9.19
C PHE A 168 -15.84 5.43 8.01
N LYS A 169 -14.92 6.38 8.26
CA LYS A 169 -14.25 7.18 7.22
C LYS A 169 -13.37 6.36 6.29
N LEU A 170 -12.95 5.15 6.67
CA LEU A 170 -12.26 4.25 5.76
C LEU A 170 -13.17 3.74 4.65
N LEU A 171 -14.49 3.64 4.87
CA LEU A 171 -15.44 3.00 3.98
C LEU A 171 -15.95 3.96 2.88
N ARG A 172 -16.12 3.43 1.68
CA ARG A 172 -16.81 4.11 0.56
C ARG A 172 -18.31 4.04 0.78
N LYS A 173 -19.08 4.89 0.08
CA LYS A 173 -20.56 4.95 0.20
C LYS A 173 -21.26 3.59 0.23
N ARG A 174 -21.05 2.81 -0.82
CA ARG A 174 -21.64 1.46 -0.94
C ARG A 174 -21.20 0.51 0.17
N GLU A 175 -19.98 0.69 0.66
CA GLU A 175 -19.40 -0.17 1.70
C GLU A 175 -20.02 0.13 3.06
N TYR A 176 -20.11 1.40 3.48
CA TYR A 176 -20.74 1.71 4.76
C TYR A 176 -22.24 1.43 4.76
N GLU A 177 -22.93 1.65 3.64
CA GLU A 177 -24.35 1.29 3.49
C GLU A 177 -24.53 -0.22 3.67
N HIS A 178 -23.68 -1.01 3.01
CA HIS A 178 -23.72 -2.46 3.14
C HIS A 178 -23.46 -2.92 4.58
N VAL A 179 -22.48 -2.32 5.27
CA VAL A 179 -22.18 -2.65 6.68
C VAL A 179 -23.35 -2.30 7.59
N VAL A 180 -23.92 -1.10 7.47
CA VAL A 180 -25.07 -0.66 8.27
C VAL A 180 -26.27 -1.58 8.06
N TYR A 181 -26.63 -1.84 6.80
CA TYR A 181 -27.75 -2.72 6.46
C TYR A 181 -27.53 -4.16 6.95
N SER A 182 -26.32 -4.70 6.78
CA SER A 182 -26.02 -6.08 7.19
C SER A 182 -26.09 -6.28 8.70
N TYR A 183 -25.83 -5.23 9.49
CA TYR A 183 -25.89 -5.31 10.94
C TYR A 183 -27.29 -5.02 11.50
N HIS A 184 -27.96 -3.97 10.99
CA HIS A 184 -29.25 -3.50 11.54
C HIS A 184 -30.47 -4.05 10.80
N GLY A 185 -30.31 -4.54 9.57
CA GLY A 185 -31.40 -4.98 8.69
C GLY A 185 -32.09 -3.84 7.93
N PHE A 186 -31.65 -2.59 8.12
CA PHE A 186 -32.20 -1.40 7.47
C PHE A 186 -31.13 -0.33 7.25
N LEU A 187 -31.45 0.63 6.36
CA LEU A 187 -30.71 1.87 6.15
C LEU A 187 -31.49 3.03 6.77
N PRO A 188 -30.83 4.14 7.16
CA PRO A 188 -31.53 5.24 7.81
C PRO A 188 -32.56 5.88 6.86
N GLU A 189 -33.67 6.35 7.41
CA GLU A 189 -34.58 7.24 6.70
C GLU A 189 -34.06 8.68 6.83
N ALA A 190 -33.28 9.12 5.83
CA ALA A 190 -32.67 10.44 5.81
C ALA A 190 -32.68 11.04 4.39
N THR A 191 -32.70 12.36 4.30
CA THR A 191 -32.50 13.05 3.01
C THR A 191 -31.05 12.87 2.54
N PRO A 192 -30.75 13.04 1.24
CA PRO A 192 -29.39 12.90 0.72
C PRO A 192 -28.33 13.75 1.44
N VAL A 193 -28.71 14.91 1.97
CA VAL A 193 -27.82 15.83 2.68
C VAL A 193 -27.39 15.26 4.04
N PHE A 194 -28.29 14.57 4.75
CA PHE A 194 -28.00 13.98 6.07
C PHE A 194 -27.64 12.49 6.01
N TRP A 195 -27.59 11.91 4.80
CA TRP A 195 -27.42 10.47 4.60
C TRP A 195 -26.12 9.93 5.21
N TYR A 196 -25.02 10.65 5.03
CA TYR A 196 -23.71 10.26 5.56
C TYR A 196 -23.72 10.22 7.09
N GLU A 197 -24.18 11.30 7.72
CA GLU A 197 -24.24 11.43 9.18
C GLU A 197 -25.21 10.41 9.80
N ALA A 198 -26.35 10.15 9.16
CA ALA A 198 -27.30 9.16 9.62
C ALA A 198 -26.73 7.73 9.56
N CYS A 199 -25.96 7.41 8.51
CA CYS A 199 -25.24 6.14 8.42
C CYS A 199 -24.13 6.04 9.46
N GLU A 200 -23.37 7.13 9.70
CA GLU A 200 -22.32 7.19 10.72
C GLU A 200 -22.91 6.95 12.13
N ALA A 201 -24.08 7.54 12.41
CA ALA A 201 -24.79 7.36 13.68
C ALA A 201 -25.25 5.91 13.90
N LEU A 202 -25.71 5.22 12.86
CA LEU A 202 -26.06 3.79 12.94
C LEU A 202 -24.81 2.91 13.05
N PHE A 203 -23.75 3.21 12.30
CA PHE A 203 -22.48 2.49 12.38
C PHE A 203 -21.86 2.60 13.78
N SER A 204 -21.93 3.77 14.41
CA SER A 204 -21.40 4.02 15.75
C SER A 204 -22.09 3.21 16.86
N LYS A 205 -23.26 2.63 16.58
CA LYS A 205 -23.97 1.71 17.50
C LYS A 205 -23.48 0.26 17.42
N ILE A 206 -22.67 -0.08 16.42
CA ILE A 206 -22.06 -1.41 16.29
C ILE A 206 -20.94 -1.53 17.34
N PRO A 207 -20.82 -2.61 18.14
CA PRO A 207 -19.70 -2.80 19.05
C PRO A 207 -18.36 -2.63 18.33
N LEU A 208 -17.43 -1.87 18.92
CA LEU A 208 -16.21 -1.41 18.23
C LEU A 208 -15.36 -2.56 17.67
N ASP A 209 -15.27 -3.67 18.40
CA ASP A 209 -14.55 -4.88 17.99
C ASP A 209 -15.22 -5.57 16.78
N GLN A 210 -16.55 -5.52 16.69
CA GLN A 210 -17.31 -6.03 15.55
C GLN A 210 -17.20 -5.09 14.36
N ALA A 211 -17.33 -3.78 14.59
CA ALA A 211 -17.15 -2.74 13.58
C ALA A 211 -15.76 -2.85 12.93
N TYR A 212 -14.71 -3.00 13.74
CA TYR A 212 -13.34 -3.19 13.26
C TYR A 212 -13.21 -4.41 12.34
N ARG A 213 -13.67 -5.58 12.81
CA ARG A 213 -13.62 -6.83 12.03
C ARG A 213 -14.37 -6.73 10.70
N VAL A 214 -15.56 -6.13 10.71
CA VAL A 214 -16.37 -5.94 9.50
C VAL A 214 -15.71 -4.96 8.54
N VAL A 215 -15.12 -3.87 9.03
CA VAL A 215 -14.36 -2.92 8.21
C VAL A 215 -13.18 -3.61 7.54
N LEU A 216 -12.36 -4.38 8.28
CA LEU A 216 -11.24 -5.10 7.68
C LEU A 216 -11.68 -6.09 6.59
N LYS A 217 -12.77 -6.82 6.83
CA LYS A 217 -13.36 -7.74 5.84
C LYS A 217 -13.81 -6.98 4.58
N THR A 218 -14.43 -5.82 4.74
CA THR A 218 -14.87 -4.98 3.63
C THR A 218 -13.68 -4.43 2.83
N LEU A 219 -12.65 -3.90 3.51
CA LEU A 219 -11.43 -3.40 2.88
C LEU A 219 -10.67 -4.49 2.10
N LYS A 220 -10.66 -5.72 2.63
CA LYS A 220 -10.04 -6.88 1.98
C LYS A 220 -10.60 -7.14 0.57
N ASN A 221 -11.88 -6.81 0.33
CA ASN A 221 -12.55 -7.06 -0.95
C ASN A 221 -12.33 -5.96 -2.00
N ARG A 222 -11.53 -4.93 -1.71
CA ARG A 222 -11.31 -3.80 -2.64
C ARG A 222 -10.41 -4.13 -3.83
N VAL A 223 -9.55 -5.14 -3.70
CA VAL A 223 -8.65 -5.57 -4.78
C VAL A 223 -9.08 -6.95 -5.23
N SER A 224 -9.30 -7.09 -6.53
CA SER A 224 -9.67 -8.35 -7.18
C SER A 224 -8.68 -8.61 -8.31
N ILE A 225 -7.44 -8.96 -7.94
CA ILE A 225 -6.41 -9.38 -8.89
C ILE A 225 -6.09 -10.86 -8.65
N GLN A 226 -6.00 -11.62 -9.74
CA GLN A 226 -5.65 -13.04 -9.69
C GLN A 226 -4.13 -13.21 -9.62
N GLN A 227 -3.68 -14.32 -9.04
CA GLN A 227 -2.25 -14.57 -8.83
C GLN A 227 -1.51 -14.70 -10.17
N GLU A 228 -2.17 -15.31 -11.14
CA GLU A 228 -1.66 -15.55 -12.49
C GLU A 228 -1.44 -14.22 -13.23
N GLN A 229 -2.33 -13.25 -13.03
CA GLN A 229 -2.24 -11.92 -13.65
C GLN A 229 -1.01 -11.14 -13.15
N ILE A 230 -0.65 -11.27 -11.88
CA ILE A 230 0.49 -10.54 -11.32
C ILE A 230 1.84 -11.25 -11.55
N GLN A 231 1.83 -12.59 -11.68
CA GLN A 231 3.06 -13.36 -11.90
C GLN A 231 3.72 -13.08 -13.25
N VAL A 232 2.92 -12.80 -14.30
CA VAL A 232 3.41 -12.44 -15.63
C VAL A 232 3.99 -11.01 -15.70
N VAL A 233 3.75 -10.19 -14.67
CA VAL A 233 4.29 -8.83 -14.59
C VAL A 233 5.73 -8.87 -14.08
N PRO A 234 6.69 -8.21 -14.78
CA PRO A 234 8.06 -8.08 -14.31
C PRO A 234 8.13 -7.50 -12.91
N TYR A 235 9.11 -7.95 -12.10
CA TYR A 235 9.28 -7.51 -10.71
C TYR A 235 9.20 -5.99 -10.55
N SER A 236 9.87 -5.24 -11.44
CA SER A 236 9.95 -3.78 -11.43
C SER A 236 8.62 -3.05 -11.62
N LEU A 237 7.57 -3.73 -12.10
CA LEU A 237 6.26 -3.15 -12.43
C LEU A 237 5.11 -3.70 -11.58
N ARG A 238 5.36 -4.66 -10.68
CA ARG A 238 4.29 -5.37 -9.95
C ARG A 238 3.46 -4.44 -9.07
N SER A 239 4.06 -3.49 -8.37
CA SER A 239 3.31 -2.52 -7.57
C SER A 239 2.35 -1.69 -8.42
N LEU A 240 2.83 -1.18 -9.56
CA LEU A 240 1.98 -0.44 -10.50
C LEU A 240 0.83 -1.30 -11.02
N ALA A 241 1.12 -2.54 -11.44
CA ALA A 241 0.10 -3.43 -11.96
C ALA A 241 -0.93 -3.83 -10.89
N TYR A 242 -0.49 -4.11 -9.66
CA TYR A 242 -1.34 -4.53 -8.56
C TYR A 242 -2.31 -3.43 -8.11
N PHE A 243 -1.81 -2.20 -7.98
CA PHE A 243 -2.63 -1.07 -7.50
C PHE A 243 -3.42 -0.35 -8.61
N ASN A 244 -3.19 -0.69 -9.88
CA ASN A 244 -3.98 -0.16 -11.00
C ASN A 244 -5.34 -0.90 -11.12
N THR A 245 -6.21 -0.74 -10.11
CA THR A 245 -7.50 -1.44 -10.02
C THR A 245 -8.59 -0.86 -10.93
N GLY A 246 -8.31 0.22 -11.67
CA GLY A 246 -9.30 0.94 -12.49
C GLY A 246 -9.45 0.40 -13.92
N THR A 247 -8.49 -0.38 -14.40
CA THR A 247 -8.50 -1.01 -15.73
C THR A 247 -8.03 -2.45 -15.56
N ALA A 248 -8.77 -3.42 -16.10
CA ALA A 248 -8.30 -4.80 -16.15
C ALA A 248 -6.88 -4.83 -16.72
N LEU A 249 -5.94 -5.48 -16.02
CA LEU A 249 -4.58 -5.62 -16.51
C LEU A 249 -4.61 -6.42 -17.81
N ASP A 250 -4.36 -5.74 -18.92
CA ASP A 250 -4.17 -6.40 -20.22
C ASP A 250 -2.75 -6.96 -20.28
N ALA A 251 -2.61 -8.21 -19.82
CA ALA A 251 -1.34 -8.91 -19.81
C ALA A 251 -0.74 -9.06 -21.22
N ALA A 252 -1.57 -9.20 -22.25
CA ALA A 252 -1.10 -9.37 -23.62
C ALA A 252 -0.54 -8.05 -24.17
N SER A 253 -1.23 -6.93 -23.94
CA SER A 253 -0.73 -5.60 -24.31
C SER A 253 0.56 -5.26 -23.55
N LEU A 254 0.62 -5.55 -22.25
CA LEU A 254 1.84 -5.37 -21.46
C LEU A 254 2.99 -6.19 -22.03
N GLN A 255 2.79 -7.48 -22.33
CA GLN A 255 3.87 -8.31 -22.88
C GLN A 255 4.32 -7.86 -24.27
N SER A 256 3.37 -7.47 -25.12
CA SER A 256 3.67 -6.89 -26.43
C SER A 256 4.58 -5.67 -26.30
N PHE A 257 4.24 -4.74 -25.39
CA PHE A 257 5.06 -3.57 -25.12
C PHE A 257 6.45 -3.92 -24.58
N LEU A 258 6.54 -4.82 -23.60
CA LEU A 258 7.80 -5.20 -22.96
C LEU A 258 8.78 -5.86 -23.94
N ASN A 259 8.28 -6.69 -24.85
CA ASN A 259 9.10 -7.37 -25.86
C ASN A 259 9.41 -6.50 -27.08
N GLN A 260 8.70 -5.40 -27.27
CA GLN A 260 8.96 -4.48 -28.37
C GLN A 260 10.32 -3.80 -28.17
N GLN A 261 11.14 -3.75 -29.22
CA GLN A 261 12.33 -2.88 -29.25
C GLN A 261 11.93 -1.43 -29.01
N TYR A 262 12.73 -0.74 -28.21
CA TYR A 262 12.51 0.68 -27.93
C TYR A 262 12.43 1.49 -29.22
N ARG A 263 11.39 2.31 -29.31
CA ARG A 263 11.18 3.26 -30.40
C ARG A 263 10.84 4.62 -29.82
N ARG A 264 11.40 5.65 -30.46
CA ARG A 264 11.08 7.05 -30.18
C ARG A 264 9.71 7.43 -30.75
#